data_AF-A0A7X7JP02-F1
#
_entry.id   AF-A0A7X7JP02-F1
#
_cell.length_a   1.000
_cell.length_b   1.000
_cell.length_c   1.000
_cell.angle_alpha   90.00
_cell.angle_beta   90.00
_cell.angle_gamma   90.00
#
_symmetry.space_group_name_H-M   'P 1'
#
loop_
_entity.id
_entity.type
_entity.pdbx_description
1 polymer ?
#
loop_
_entity_poly.entity_id
_entity_poly.type
_entity_poly.pdbx_seq_one_letter_code
_entity_poly.pdbx_strand_id
1 'polypeptide(L)'
;MEKTKVISAVTLLAGLVGACGKDPPPPPPAAEVAVSAAPCPNGRSDDPPRAELVKAHRLFRGQQYAEARALLDRLLEQKPHSATALAARGDATLFDDSLGYADAARRARDYYDRATNLVAQGCGVSRRTEYYLHMGDAFAALRLAPTDGGAFDRAELDRADAALRRAEERWPQSAEVLYNQARVQCARGDVDPCLERFSSALEAAGSLERPRFLRTHRSTEDWIVRSETQSEFGALREDPRYRAVIEEARARLKTRPDAGPAGPGASPRRRGPERGLRLRPDSRPPAQTAPQ
;
A
#
# COMPACT_ATOMS: atom_id res chain seq x y z
N MET A 1 5.19 -50.65 25.10
CA MET A 1 5.88 -49.59 25.88
C MET A 1 7.36 -49.83 25.69
N GLU A 2 7.97 -49.16 24.73
CA GLU A 2 9.33 -49.40 24.29
C GLU A 2 10.00 -48.03 24.14
N LYS A 3 11.04 -47.79 24.92
CA LYS A 3 11.84 -46.56 24.88
C LYS A 3 13.21 -46.94 24.34
N THR A 4 13.48 -46.58 23.08
CA THR A 4 14.80 -46.73 22.48
C THR A 4 15.35 -45.33 22.20
N LYS A 5 16.33 -44.91 23.01
CA LYS A 5 17.24 -43.80 22.69
C LYS A 5 18.57 -44.43 22.29
N VAL A 6 18.94 -44.30 21.03
CA VAL A 6 20.29 -44.65 20.55
C VAL A 6 21.14 -43.39 20.61
N ILE A 7 22.20 -43.45 21.41
CA ILE A 7 23.32 -42.51 21.42
C ILE A 7 24.46 -43.27 20.73
N SER A 8 24.94 -42.76 19.59
CA SER A 8 26.18 -43.24 18.98
C SER A 8 27.22 -42.12 19.00
N ALA A 9 28.22 -42.31 19.85
CA ALA A 9 29.53 -41.70 19.75
C ALA A 9 30.39 -42.54 18.79
N VAL A 10 31.10 -41.90 17.87
CA VAL A 10 32.21 -42.52 17.16
C VAL A 10 33.43 -41.63 17.27
N THR A 11 34.43 -42.23 17.90
CA THR A 11 35.75 -41.72 18.28
C THR A 11 36.64 -41.50 17.06
N LEU A 12 37.38 -40.39 17.06
CA LEU A 12 38.51 -40.12 16.17
C LEU A 12 39.62 -41.17 16.38
N LEU A 13 40.13 -41.74 15.27
CA LEU A 13 41.51 -42.22 15.22
C LEU A 13 42.15 -41.78 13.91
N ALA A 14 43.24 -41.01 14.04
CA ALA A 14 44.12 -40.58 12.97
C ALA A 14 45.08 -41.71 12.57
N GLY A 15 45.32 -41.86 11.28
CA GLY A 15 46.37 -42.70 10.71
C GLY A 15 46.91 -42.06 9.43
N LEU A 16 48.15 -41.59 9.50
CA LEU A 16 48.94 -41.00 8.40
C LEU A 16 49.42 -42.08 7.43
N VAL A 17 49.22 -41.89 6.13
CA VAL A 17 50.13 -42.37 5.08
C VAL A 17 50.21 -41.30 3.98
N GLY A 18 51.42 -40.88 3.65
CA GLY A 18 51.70 -39.85 2.66
C GLY A 18 51.54 -40.34 1.21
N ALA A 19 51.10 -39.42 0.35
CA ALA A 19 51.30 -39.48 -1.09
C ALA A 19 51.43 -38.05 -1.60
N CYS A 20 52.55 -37.75 -2.27
CA CYS A 20 52.77 -36.50 -2.98
C CYS A 20 51.77 -36.37 -4.13
N GLY A 21 50.73 -35.55 -3.94
CA GLY A 21 49.83 -35.08 -4.99
C GLY A 21 49.80 -33.57 -4.94
N LYS A 22 50.05 -32.89 -6.06
CA LYS A 22 49.94 -31.44 -6.18
C LYS A 22 48.52 -31.02 -5.78
N ASP A 23 48.40 -30.05 -4.87
CA ASP A 23 47.11 -29.47 -4.50
C ASP A 23 46.39 -28.97 -5.77
N PRO A 24 45.09 -29.26 -5.94
CA PRO A 24 44.31 -28.64 -7.00
C PRO A 24 44.30 -27.12 -6.79
N PRO A 25 44.41 -26.32 -7.87
CA PRO A 25 44.39 -24.87 -7.73
C PRO A 25 43.09 -24.42 -7.04
N PRO A 26 43.15 -23.38 -6.20
CA PRO A 26 41.98 -22.88 -5.50
C PRO A 26 40.88 -22.52 -6.52
N PRO A 27 39.60 -22.73 -6.17
CA PRO A 27 38.51 -22.34 -7.04
C PRO A 27 38.64 -20.84 -7.37
N PRO A 28 38.35 -20.44 -8.62
CA PRO A 28 38.40 -19.02 -8.97
C PRO A 28 37.51 -18.23 -7.99
N PRO A 29 37.92 -17.01 -7.61
CA PRO A 29 37.09 -16.16 -6.77
C PRO A 29 35.69 -16.09 -7.39
N ALA A 30 34.66 -16.30 -6.57
CA ALA A 30 33.28 -16.15 -6.99
C ALA A 30 33.19 -14.84 -7.77
N ALA A 31 32.75 -14.91 -9.03
CA ALA A 31 32.60 -13.74 -9.87
C ALA A 31 31.84 -12.69 -9.06
N GLU A 32 32.48 -11.56 -8.80
CA GLU A 32 31.79 -10.40 -8.25
C GLU A 32 30.59 -10.19 -9.17
N VAL A 33 29.40 -10.43 -8.63
CA VAL A 33 28.16 -10.16 -9.34
C VAL A 33 28.26 -8.67 -9.64
N ALA A 34 28.55 -8.35 -10.90
CA ALA A 34 28.65 -6.99 -11.36
C ALA A 34 27.34 -6.34 -10.94
N VAL A 35 27.42 -5.42 -9.98
CA VAL A 35 26.29 -4.62 -9.54
C VAL A 35 25.94 -3.83 -10.79
N SER A 36 24.96 -4.33 -11.55
CA SER A 36 24.42 -3.65 -12.71
C SER A 36 24.22 -2.20 -12.32
N ALA A 37 24.87 -1.28 -13.05
CA ALA A 37 24.70 0.14 -12.82
C ALA A 37 23.20 0.40 -12.66
N ALA A 38 22.80 0.96 -11.51
CA ALA A 38 21.39 1.15 -11.20
C ALA A 38 20.72 1.83 -12.40
N PRO A 39 19.52 1.41 -12.83
CA PRO A 39 18.86 1.90 -14.04
C PRO A 39 18.49 3.40 -13.98
N CYS A 40 18.92 4.09 -12.93
CA CYS A 40 18.54 5.41 -12.49
C CYS A 40 19.77 6.31 -12.41
N PRO A 41 19.89 7.30 -13.32
CA PRO A 41 20.99 8.26 -13.32
C PRO A 41 21.11 8.94 -11.95
N ASN A 42 22.31 8.93 -11.38
CA ASN A 42 22.63 9.60 -10.10
C ASN A 42 21.81 9.11 -8.90
N GLY A 43 21.33 7.85 -8.91
CA GLY A 43 20.53 7.29 -7.82
C GLY A 43 19.14 7.92 -7.68
N ARG A 44 18.63 8.53 -8.76
CA ARG A 44 17.28 9.11 -8.81
C ARG A 44 16.50 8.55 -9.98
N SER A 45 15.20 8.42 -9.82
CA SER A 45 14.27 8.05 -10.88
C SER A 45 14.55 8.88 -12.16
N ASP A 46 14.66 8.20 -13.31
CA ASP A 46 14.90 8.83 -14.61
C ASP A 46 13.61 9.48 -15.12
N ASP A 47 13.23 10.60 -14.50
CA ASP A 47 11.91 11.19 -14.70
C ASP A 47 11.81 12.01 -15.99
N PRO A 48 10.66 11.97 -16.69
CA PRO A 48 10.34 12.92 -17.76
C PRO A 48 10.34 14.37 -17.26
N PRO A 49 10.31 15.36 -18.17
CA PRO A 49 10.24 16.76 -17.80
C PRO A 49 9.14 17.02 -16.77
N ARG A 50 9.49 17.70 -15.67
CA ARG A 50 8.59 17.94 -14.52
C ARG A 50 7.24 18.53 -14.94
N ALA A 51 7.22 19.41 -15.94
CA ALA A 51 6.00 20.02 -16.45
C ALA A 51 5.00 18.98 -17.00
N GLU A 52 5.48 17.95 -17.68
CA GLU A 52 4.66 16.87 -18.23
C GLU A 52 4.10 15.96 -17.12
N LEU A 53 4.91 15.61 -16.11
CA LEU A 53 4.40 14.90 -14.94
C LEU A 53 3.35 15.72 -14.17
N VAL A 54 3.53 17.04 -14.03
CA VAL A 54 2.53 17.92 -13.42
C VAL A 54 1.24 17.94 -14.23
N LYS A 55 1.32 17.92 -15.55
CA LYS A 55 0.17 17.82 -16.46
C LYS A 55 -0.56 16.48 -16.27
N ALA A 56 0.15 15.36 -16.24
CA ALA A 56 -0.44 14.04 -15.96
C ALA A 56 -1.17 14.02 -14.60
N HIS A 57 -0.55 14.53 -13.53
CA HIS A 57 -1.20 14.64 -12.22
C HIS A 57 -2.39 15.61 -12.20
N ARG A 58 -2.47 16.58 -13.12
CA ARG A 58 -3.63 17.46 -13.25
C ARG A 58 -4.78 16.71 -13.92
N LEU A 59 -4.52 15.98 -14.99
CA LEU A 59 -5.50 15.11 -15.66
C LEU A 59 -6.07 14.08 -14.68
N PHE A 60 -5.19 13.38 -13.95
CA PHE A 60 -5.59 12.42 -12.91
C PHE A 60 -6.51 13.06 -11.86
N ARG A 61 -6.14 14.22 -11.31
CA ARG A 61 -6.99 14.93 -10.33
C ARG A 61 -8.29 15.49 -10.93
N GLY A 62 -8.31 15.67 -12.24
CA GLY A 62 -9.49 16.01 -13.02
C GLY A 62 -10.37 14.82 -13.37
N GLN A 63 -10.01 13.60 -12.93
CA GLN A 63 -10.66 12.33 -13.29
C GLN A 63 -10.61 12.03 -14.80
N GLN A 64 -9.68 12.68 -15.50
CA GLN A 64 -9.41 12.46 -16.92
C GLN A 64 -8.41 11.29 -17.07
N TYR A 65 -8.82 10.10 -16.61
CA TYR A 65 -7.93 8.96 -16.43
C TYR A 65 -7.37 8.44 -17.75
N ALA A 66 -8.21 8.28 -18.79
CA ALA A 66 -7.77 7.86 -20.11
C ALA A 66 -6.69 8.79 -20.71
N GLU A 67 -6.87 10.10 -20.57
CA GLU A 67 -5.92 11.10 -21.07
C GLU A 67 -4.62 11.12 -20.24
N ALA A 68 -4.73 10.94 -18.92
CA ALA A 68 -3.58 10.79 -18.04
C ALA A 68 -2.76 9.54 -18.43
N ARG A 69 -3.42 8.39 -18.66
CA ARG A 69 -2.79 7.15 -19.11
C ARG A 69 -2.07 7.33 -20.44
N ALA A 70 -2.75 7.87 -21.45
CA ALA A 70 -2.17 8.10 -22.77
C ALA A 70 -0.95 9.05 -22.74
N LEU A 71 -0.99 10.08 -21.89
CA LEU A 71 0.18 10.95 -21.69
C LEU A 71 1.32 10.18 -21.03
N LEU A 72 1.05 9.45 -19.97
CA LEU A 72 2.05 8.69 -19.22
C LEU A 72 2.67 7.56 -20.05
N ASP A 73 1.91 6.91 -20.94
CA ASP A 73 2.44 5.90 -21.87
C ASP A 73 3.52 6.51 -22.77
N ARG A 74 3.24 7.66 -23.41
CA ARG A 74 4.23 8.39 -24.23
C ARG A 74 5.46 8.83 -23.43
N LEU A 75 5.28 9.22 -22.17
CA LEU A 75 6.40 9.59 -21.30
C LEU A 75 7.27 8.37 -20.95
N LEU A 76 6.65 7.22 -20.72
CA LEU A 76 7.34 5.97 -20.40
C LEU A 76 8.05 5.34 -21.61
N GLU A 77 7.59 5.62 -22.84
CA GLU A 77 8.35 5.28 -24.06
C GLU A 77 9.70 5.99 -24.10
N GLN A 78 9.76 7.26 -23.66
CA GLN A 78 10.99 8.06 -23.63
C GLN A 78 11.83 7.77 -22.39
N LYS A 79 11.17 7.44 -21.28
CA LYS A 79 11.76 7.29 -19.94
C LYS A 79 11.25 6.01 -19.26
N PRO A 80 11.63 4.82 -19.76
CA PRO A 80 11.07 3.54 -19.30
C PRO A 80 11.41 3.19 -17.85
N HIS A 81 12.45 3.82 -17.29
CA HIS A 81 12.92 3.62 -15.91
C HIS A 81 12.53 4.78 -14.97
N SER A 82 11.50 5.56 -15.32
CA SER A 82 10.90 6.52 -14.39
C SER A 82 9.98 5.82 -13.40
N ALA A 83 10.48 5.54 -12.19
CA ALA A 83 9.66 5.05 -11.08
C ALA A 83 8.49 6.00 -10.77
N THR A 84 8.70 7.32 -10.88
CA THR A 84 7.64 8.31 -10.68
C THR A 84 6.53 8.20 -11.73
N ALA A 85 6.88 8.11 -13.02
CA ALA A 85 5.88 7.99 -14.09
C ALA A 85 5.16 6.64 -14.04
N LEU A 86 5.88 5.55 -13.68
CA LEU A 86 5.28 4.23 -13.47
C LEU A 86 4.25 4.25 -12.33
N ALA A 87 4.58 4.82 -11.17
CA ALA A 87 3.65 4.96 -10.06
C ALA A 87 2.40 5.76 -10.48
N ALA A 88 2.59 6.91 -11.15
CA ALA A 88 1.49 7.71 -11.66
C ALA A 88 0.65 6.98 -12.72
N ARG A 89 1.25 6.11 -13.52
CA ARG A 89 0.56 5.28 -14.52
C ARG A 89 -0.27 4.18 -13.84
N GLY A 90 0.27 3.56 -12.80
CA GLY A 90 -0.45 2.65 -11.92
C GLY A 90 -1.70 3.33 -11.36
N ASP A 91 -1.55 4.51 -10.76
CA ASP A 91 -2.67 5.29 -10.20
C ASP A 91 -3.71 5.62 -11.26
N ALA A 92 -3.30 6.15 -12.42
CA ALA A 92 -4.20 6.48 -13.51
C ALA A 92 -4.93 5.26 -14.09
N THR A 93 -4.39 4.05 -13.90
CA THR A 93 -5.07 2.79 -14.27
C THR A 93 -6.03 2.34 -13.19
N LEU A 94 -5.54 2.30 -11.95
CA LEU A 94 -6.28 1.80 -10.81
C LEU A 94 -7.57 2.60 -10.61
N PHE A 95 -7.53 3.92 -10.79
CA PHE A 95 -8.71 4.77 -10.57
C PHE A 95 -9.54 5.04 -11.81
N ASP A 96 -9.19 4.44 -12.96
CA ASP A 96 -9.99 4.58 -14.17
C ASP A 96 -11.29 3.79 -14.04
N ASP A 97 -12.40 4.51 -13.91
CA ASP A 97 -13.73 3.94 -13.75
C ASP A 97 -14.31 3.37 -15.05
N SER A 98 -13.70 3.68 -16.20
CA SER A 98 -14.02 3.01 -17.47
C SER A 98 -13.45 1.59 -17.54
N LEU A 99 -12.50 1.25 -16.66
CA LEU A 99 -11.99 -0.10 -16.51
C LEU A 99 -12.80 -0.85 -15.43
N GLY A 100 -13.05 -2.14 -15.66
CA GLY A 100 -13.67 -2.98 -14.63
C GLY A 100 -12.82 -3.03 -13.36
N TYR A 101 -13.43 -3.04 -12.17
CA TYR A 101 -12.73 -2.87 -10.89
C TYR A 101 -11.51 -3.77 -10.69
N ALA A 102 -11.68 -5.08 -10.95
CA ALA A 102 -10.60 -6.06 -10.85
C ALA A 102 -9.61 -5.98 -12.03
N ASP A 103 -10.08 -5.61 -13.23
CA ASP A 103 -9.22 -5.43 -14.40
C ASP A 103 -8.27 -4.23 -14.24
N ALA A 104 -8.79 -3.11 -13.74
CA ALA A 104 -8.02 -1.93 -13.37
C ALA A 104 -6.91 -2.28 -12.36
N ALA A 105 -7.22 -3.08 -11.34
CA ALA A 105 -6.27 -3.50 -10.32
C ALA A 105 -5.18 -4.42 -10.89
N ARG A 106 -5.54 -5.42 -11.71
CA ARG A 106 -4.58 -6.30 -12.39
C ARG A 106 -3.62 -5.52 -13.28
N ARG A 107 -4.14 -4.58 -14.08
CA ARG A 107 -3.30 -3.76 -14.97
C ARG A 107 -2.42 -2.77 -14.21
N ALA A 108 -2.92 -2.22 -13.10
CA ALA A 108 -2.14 -1.28 -12.28
C ALA A 108 -0.96 -1.97 -11.58
N ARG A 109 -1.12 -3.24 -11.16
CA ARG A 109 -0.09 -4.05 -10.49
C ARG A 109 1.24 -4.04 -11.24
N ASP A 110 1.22 -4.28 -12.55
CA ASP A 110 2.46 -4.34 -13.35
C ASP A 110 3.28 -3.05 -13.26
N TYR A 111 2.60 -1.90 -13.22
CA TYR A 111 3.28 -0.61 -13.07
C TYR A 111 3.81 -0.39 -11.65
N TYR A 112 3.07 -0.80 -10.63
CA TYR A 112 3.53 -0.72 -9.23
C TYR A 112 4.71 -1.67 -8.96
N ASP A 113 4.72 -2.88 -9.53
CA ASP A 113 5.83 -3.82 -9.43
C ASP A 113 7.10 -3.25 -10.05
N ARG A 114 6.99 -2.72 -11.28
CA ARG A 114 8.12 -2.07 -11.96
C ARG A 114 8.64 -0.86 -11.18
N ALA A 115 7.76 -0.01 -10.68
CA ALA A 115 8.15 1.16 -9.87
C ALA A 115 8.82 0.74 -8.55
N THR A 116 8.27 -0.26 -7.85
CA THR A 116 8.82 -0.77 -6.59
C THR A 116 10.19 -1.41 -6.80
N ASN A 117 10.38 -2.17 -7.89
CA ASN A 117 11.67 -2.76 -8.22
C ASN A 117 12.74 -1.70 -8.49
N LEU A 118 12.40 -0.61 -9.20
CA LEU A 118 13.32 0.51 -9.38
C LEU A 118 13.68 1.16 -8.04
N VAL A 119 12.70 1.44 -7.18
CA VAL A 119 12.96 2.01 -5.84
C VAL A 119 13.85 1.08 -5.00
N ALA A 120 13.60 -0.23 -5.03
CA ALA A 120 14.42 -1.24 -4.34
C ALA A 120 15.85 -1.32 -4.88
N GLN A 121 16.06 -0.99 -6.16
CA GLN A 121 17.38 -0.84 -6.79
C GLN A 121 18.07 0.50 -6.48
N GLY A 122 17.50 1.32 -5.60
CA GLY A 122 18.08 2.60 -5.17
C GLY A 122 17.65 3.81 -6.00
N CYS A 123 16.63 3.68 -6.87
CA CYS A 123 16.08 4.81 -7.59
C CYS A 123 15.28 5.73 -6.66
N GLY A 124 15.89 6.82 -6.20
CA GLY A 124 15.23 7.80 -5.34
C GLY A 124 14.02 8.46 -6.01
N VAL A 125 12.89 8.46 -5.31
CA VAL A 125 11.66 9.19 -5.67
C VAL A 125 11.28 10.18 -4.57
N SER A 126 10.29 11.05 -4.84
CA SER A 126 9.79 11.95 -3.80
C SER A 126 9.04 11.18 -2.70
N ARG A 127 9.05 11.67 -1.46
CA ARG A 127 8.26 11.09 -0.34
C ARG A 127 6.76 10.92 -0.69
N ARG A 128 6.21 11.84 -1.48
CA ARG A 128 4.83 11.75 -1.93
C ARG A 128 4.62 10.57 -2.89
N THR A 129 5.54 10.42 -3.84
CA THR A 129 5.50 9.34 -4.83
C THR A 129 5.63 7.99 -4.15
N GLU A 130 6.59 7.85 -3.25
CA GLU A 130 6.82 6.62 -2.48
C GLU A 130 5.59 6.24 -1.65
N TYR A 131 4.94 7.21 -0.98
CA TYR A 131 3.70 6.97 -0.25
C TYR A 131 2.60 6.43 -1.16
N TYR A 132 2.33 7.10 -2.29
CA TYR A 132 1.26 6.68 -3.19
C TYR A 132 1.60 5.42 -3.96
N LEU A 133 2.88 5.10 -4.19
CA LEU A 133 3.32 3.82 -4.74
C LEU A 133 2.89 2.67 -3.81
N HIS A 134 3.23 2.76 -2.51
CA HIS A 134 2.86 1.72 -1.55
C HIS A 134 1.35 1.65 -1.31
N MET A 135 0.68 2.79 -1.20
CA MET A 135 -0.78 2.81 -1.07
C MET A 135 -1.49 2.28 -2.31
N GLY A 136 -1.01 2.61 -3.51
CA GLY A 136 -1.56 2.14 -4.78
C GLY A 136 -1.42 0.62 -4.94
N ASP A 137 -0.25 0.07 -4.61
CA ASP A 137 -0.01 -1.38 -4.60
C ASP A 137 -0.92 -2.10 -3.60
N ALA A 138 -1.03 -1.57 -2.37
CA ALA A 138 -1.94 -2.11 -1.36
C ALA A 138 -3.40 -2.07 -1.79
N PHE A 139 -3.83 -0.97 -2.41
CA PHE A 139 -5.18 -0.84 -2.95
C PHE A 139 -5.44 -1.83 -4.08
N ALA A 140 -4.51 -1.98 -5.03
CA ALA A 140 -4.64 -2.95 -6.11
C ALA A 140 -4.82 -4.37 -5.54
N ALA A 141 -4.00 -4.76 -4.56
CA ALA A 141 -4.10 -6.07 -3.91
C ALA A 141 -5.43 -6.25 -3.15
N LEU A 142 -5.87 -5.26 -2.35
CA LEU A 142 -7.17 -5.30 -1.66
C LEU A 142 -8.37 -5.39 -2.61
N ARG A 143 -8.25 -4.92 -3.86
CA ARG A 143 -9.30 -5.07 -4.88
C ARG A 143 -9.36 -6.45 -5.51
N LEU A 144 -8.24 -7.16 -5.50
CA LEU A 144 -8.12 -8.51 -6.04
C LEU A 144 -8.38 -9.58 -4.97
N ALA A 145 -8.31 -9.21 -3.69
CA ALA A 145 -8.51 -10.14 -2.59
C ALA A 145 -9.91 -10.77 -2.53
N PRO A 146 -11.04 -10.07 -2.74
CA PRO A 146 -12.35 -10.71 -2.69
C PRO A 146 -12.50 -11.81 -3.75
N THR A 147 -13.03 -12.97 -3.34
CA THR A 147 -13.37 -14.08 -4.22
C THR A 147 -14.88 -14.16 -4.43
N ASP A 148 -15.34 -14.86 -5.48
CA ASP A 148 -16.77 -14.97 -5.81
C ASP A 148 -17.62 -15.59 -4.68
N GLY A 149 -16.99 -16.32 -3.75
CA GLY A 149 -17.65 -16.92 -2.58
C GLY A 149 -17.72 -16.03 -1.33
N GLY A 150 -17.33 -14.75 -1.42
CA GLY A 150 -17.30 -13.83 -0.29
C GLY A 150 -16.14 -14.04 0.69
N ALA A 151 -15.25 -15.00 0.41
CA ALA A 151 -13.97 -15.17 1.09
C ALA A 151 -12.90 -14.25 0.48
N PHE A 152 -11.73 -14.17 1.12
CA PHE A 152 -10.59 -13.39 0.64
C PHE A 152 -9.38 -14.28 0.30
N ASP A 153 -8.74 -13.98 -0.83
CA ASP A 153 -7.47 -14.59 -1.24
C ASP A 153 -6.35 -14.15 -0.30
N ARG A 154 -5.71 -15.12 0.34
CA ARG A 154 -4.65 -14.88 1.34
C ARG A 154 -3.39 -14.28 0.72
N ALA A 155 -3.01 -14.66 -0.50
CA ALA A 155 -1.84 -14.11 -1.15
C ALA A 155 -2.02 -12.63 -1.49
N GLU A 156 -3.25 -12.24 -1.90
CA GLU A 156 -3.60 -10.85 -2.13
C GLU A 156 -3.60 -10.02 -0.84
N LEU A 157 -4.12 -10.58 0.26
CA LEU A 157 -4.04 -9.96 1.59
C LEU A 157 -2.60 -9.79 2.07
N ASP A 158 -1.74 -10.80 1.88
CA ASP A 158 -0.33 -10.76 2.26
C ASP A 158 0.44 -9.70 1.47
N ARG A 159 0.13 -9.55 0.17
CA ARG A 159 0.72 -8.48 -0.65
C ARG A 159 0.27 -7.10 -0.18
N ALA A 160 -1.01 -6.93 0.11
CA ALA A 160 -1.53 -5.68 0.65
C ALA A 160 -0.83 -5.31 1.97
N ASP A 161 -0.70 -6.27 2.89
CA ASP A 161 -0.03 -6.10 4.18
C ASP A 161 1.44 -5.69 3.99
N ALA A 162 2.17 -6.35 3.08
CA ALA A 162 3.56 -6.04 2.80
C ALA A 162 3.74 -4.62 2.26
N ALA A 163 2.87 -4.17 1.35
CA ALA A 163 2.89 -2.81 0.84
C ALA A 163 2.58 -1.77 1.93
N LEU A 164 1.59 -2.06 2.78
CA LEU A 164 1.20 -1.17 3.89
C LEU A 164 2.28 -1.09 4.97
N ARG A 165 2.97 -2.19 5.27
CA ARG A 165 4.11 -2.19 6.20
C ARG A 165 5.25 -1.29 5.72
N ARG A 166 5.60 -1.35 4.43
CA ARG A 166 6.58 -0.41 3.84
C ARG A 166 6.14 1.05 3.98
N ALA A 167 4.85 1.33 3.82
CA ALA A 167 4.33 2.67 4.05
C ALA A 167 4.38 3.07 5.54
N GLU A 168 4.01 2.18 6.45
CA GLU A 168 4.00 2.43 7.90
C GLU A 168 5.41 2.71 8.44
N GLU A 169 6.42 1.94 8.01
CA GLU A 169 7.82 2.15 8.38
C GLU A 169 8.27 3.60 8.15
N ARG A 170 7.78 4.22 7.08
CA ARG A 170 8.13 5.60 6.71
C ARG A 170 7.16 6.65 7.25
N TRP A 171 5.89 6.27 7.46
CA TRP A 171 4.79 7.14 7.87
C TRP A 171 3.90 6.45 8.93
N PRO A 172 4.42 6.23 10.14
CA PRO A 172 3.73 5.43 11.16
C PRO A 172 2.43 6.08 11.65
N GLN A 173 2.32 7.40 11.53
CA GLN A 173 1.14 8.18 11.92
C GLN A 173 0.14 8.39 10.77
N SER A 174 0.24 7.63 9.66
CA SER A 174 -0.76 7.73 8.60
C SER A 174 -2.00 6.92 8.97
N ALA A 175 -3.06 7.62 9.37
CA ALA A 175 -4.38 7.01 9.61
C ALA A 175 -4.88 6.17 8.42
N GLU A 176 -4.57 6.59 7.19
CA GLU A 176 -4.94 5.84 6.00
C GLU A 176 -4.16 4.53 5.87
N VAL A 177 -2.87 4.50 6.22
CA VAL A 177 -2.10 3.25 6.24
C VAL A 177 -2.66 2.29 7.29
N LEU A 178 -2.82 2.78 8.53
CA LEU A 178 -3.34 2.00 9.66
C LEU A 178 -4.74 1.45 9.39
N TYR A 179 -5.62 2.27 8.79
CA TYR A 179 -6.97 1.84 8.42
C TYR A 179 -6.96 0.73 7.37
N ASN A 180 -6.08 0.82 6.36
CA ASN A 180 -5.98 -0.24 5.36
C ASN A 180 -5.30 -1.50 5.89
N GLN A 181 -4.43 -1.40 6.91
CA GLN A 181 -3.96 -2.57 7.64
C GLN A 181 -5.10 -3.22 8.41
N ALA A 182 -5.98 -2.43 9.05
CA ALA A 182 -7.18 -2.95 9.68
C ALA A 182 -8.02 -3.73 8.66
N ARG A 183 -8.31 -3.17 7.48
CA ARG A 183 -9.02 -3.89 6.40
C ARG A 183 -8.41 -5.24 6.10
N VAL A 184 -7.08 -5.32 5.96
CA VAL A 184 -6.38 -6.59 5.73
C VAL A 184 -6.66 -7.57 6.86
N GLN A 185 -6.48 -7.18 8.12
CA GLN A 185 -6.69 -8.09 9.25
C GLN A 185 -8.16 -8.50 9.41
N CYS A 186 -9.10 -7.59 9.17
CA CYS A 186 -10.53 -7.91 9.23
C CYS A 186 -10.92 -8.90 8.10
N ALA A 187 -10.37 -8.71 6.89
CA ALA A 187 -10.54 -9.64 5.78
C ALA A 187 -9.90 -11.02 6.03
N ARG A 188 -8.85 -11.08 6.85
CA ARG A 188 -8.27 -12.34 7.33
C ARG A 188 -9.15 -13.07 8.35
N GLY A 189 -10.16 -12.39 8.91
CA GLY A 189 -10.99 -12.90 10.01
C GLY A 189 -10.36 -12.74 11.39
N ASP A 190 -9.23 -12.03 11.48
CA ASP A 190 -8.48 -11.85 12.72
C ASP A 190 -9.01 -10.61 13.46
N VAL A 191 -10.07 -10.80 14.27
CA VAL A 191 -10.79 -9.70 14.93
C VAL A 191 -9.91 -8.88 15.86
N ASP A 192 -9.03 -9.53 16.65
CA ASP A 192 -8.14 -8.84 17.58
C ASP A 192 -7.14 -7.91 16.85
N PRO A 193 -6.33 -8.40 15.88
CA PRO A 193 -5.47 -7.53 15.07
C PRO A 193 -6.23 -6.47 14.25
N CYS A 194 -7.42 -6.79 13.77
CA CYS A 194 -8.31 -5.87 13.08
C CYS A 194 -8.73 -4.70 13.98
N LEU A 195 -9.19 -5.00 15.21
CA LEU A 195 -9.59 -4.00 16.19
C LEU A 195 -8.41 -3.12 16.62
N GLU A 196 -7.23 -3.72 16.84
CA GLU A 196 -6.01 -2.98 17.19
C GLU A 196 -5.67 -1.93 16.13
N ARG A 197 -5.55 -2.36 14.86
CA ARG A 197 -5.18 -1.47 13.75
C ARG A 197 -6.26 -0.43 13.48
N PHE A 198 -7.54 -0.79 13.60
CA PHE A 198 -8.63 0.16 13.45
C PHE A 198 -8.59 1.24 14.54
N SER A 199 -8.34 0.84 15.79
CA SER A 199 -8.19 1.78 16.92
C SER A 199 -7.03 2.74 16.67
N SER A 200 -5.85 2.23 16.28
CA SER A 200 -4.70 3.08 15.93
C SER A 200 -5.00 4.04 14.77
N ALA A 201 -5.80 3.62 13.78
CA ALA A 201 -6.21 4.49 12.69
C ALA A 201 -7.07 5.66 13.17
N LEU A 202 -8.01 5.42 14.10
CA LEU A 202 -8.84 6.47 14.69
C LEU A 202 -8.02 7.42 15.56
N GLU A 203 -7.02 6.90 16.29
CA GLU A 203 -6.08 7.69 17.08
C GLU A 203 -5.22 8.59 16.22
N ALA A 204 -4.62 8.06 15.16
CA ALA A 204 -3.83 8.84 14.20
C ALA A 204 -4.68 9.89 13.48
N ALA A 205 -5.93 9.57 13.13
CA ALA A 205 -6.85 10.54 12.54
C ALA A 205 -7.20 11.65 13.56
N GLY A 206 -7.39 11.25 14.82
CA GLY A 206 -7.63 12.14 15.94
C GLY A 206 -6.45 13.08 16.17
N SER A 207 -5.21 12.61 16.23
CA SER A 207 -4.03 13.42 16.56
C SER A 207 -3.76 14.57 15.57
N LEU A 208 -4.29 14.47 14.34
CA LEU A 208 -3.98 15.35 13.20
C LEU A 208 -2.51 15.30 12.77
N GLU A 209 -1.71 14.41 13.35
CA GLU A 209 -0.35 14.13 12.89
C GLU A 209 -0.44 13.43 11.54
N ARG A 210 0.28 13.96 10.55
CA ARG A 210 0.25 13.40 9.20
C ARG A 210 1.49 13.75 8.40
N PRO A 211 1.81 12.94 7.38
CA PRO A 211 2.78 13.34 6.37
C PRO A 211 2.41 14.70 5.75
N ARG A 212 3.30 15.70 5.84
CA ARG A 212 3.03 17.09 5.40
C ARG A 212 2.58 17.22 3.93
N PHE A 213 2.88 16.24 3.08
CA PHE A 213 2.47 16.24 1.68
C PHE A 213 0.99 15.86 1.48
N LEU A 214 0.33 15.25 2.47
CA LEU A 214 -1.09 14.95 2.50
C LEU A 214 -1.86 16.21 2.96
N ARG A 215 -2.12 17.13 2.01
CA ARG A 215 -2.74 18.43 2.31
C ARG A 215 -4.17 18.30 2.83
N THR A 216 -4.89 17.30 2.35
CA THR A 216 -6.22 16.90 2.83
C THR A 216 -6.10 15.58 3.59
N HIS A 217 -6.89 15.41 4.65
CA HIS A 217 -6.99 14.14 5.37
C HIS A 217 -8.46 13.85 5.63
N ARG A 218 -8.75 12.58 5.90
CA ARG A 218 -10.06 12.14 6.37
C ARG A 218 -10.17 12.39 7.85
N SER A 219 -11.34 12.85 8.28
CA SER A 219 -11.63 13.02 9.70
C SER A 219 -11.75 11.65 10.38
N THR A 220 -11.67 11.62 11.71
CA THR A 220 -11.99 10.41 12.49
C THR A 220 -13.39 9.89 12.14
N GLU A 221 -14.38 10.77 11.96
CA GLU A 221 -15.74 10.37 11.57
C GLU A 221 -15.79 9.75 10.17
N ASP A 222 -15.01 10.26 9.20
CA ASP A 222 -14.94 9.65 7.87
C ASP A 222 -14.43 8.20 7.92
N TRP A 223 -13.50 7.88 8.83
CA TRP A 223 -12.99 6.51 9.01
C TRP A 223 -14.01 5.60 9.69
N ILE A 224 -14.75 6.13 10.67
CA ILE A 224 -15.86 5.42 11.32
C ILE A 224 -16.91 5.04 10.28
N VAL A 225 -17.43 6.01 9.52
CA VAL A 225 -18.45 5.78 8.48
C VAL A 225 -18.00 4.74 7.45
N ARG A 226 -16.71 4.73 7.08
CA ARG A 226 -16.19 3.70 6.16
C ARG A 226 -16.17 2.30 6.78
N SER A 227 -15.77 2.19 8.06
CA SER A 227 -15.79 0.90 8.76
C SER A 227 -17.19 0.31 8.88
N GLU A 228 -18.22 1.17 8.87
CA GLU A 228 -19.62 0.75 8.91
C GLU A 228 -20.10 0.11 7.59
N THR A 229 -19.47 0.43 6.45
CA THR A 229 -19.92 -0.01 5.11
C THR A 229 -18.99 -0.98 4.40
N GLN A 230 -17.69 -0.99 4.72
CA GLN A 230 -16.73 -1.86 4.04
C GLN A 230 -16.93 -3.34 4.37
N SER A 231 -16.89 -4.18 3.34
CA SER A 231 -17.13 -5.62 3.43
C SER A 231 -16.21 -6.33 4.41
N GLU A 232 -14.94 -5.94 4.46
CA GLU A 232 -13.88 -6.53 5.27
C GLU A 232 -14.17 -6.41 6.77
N PHE A 233 -14.92 -5.37 7.17
CA PHE A 233 -15.23 -5.08 8.56
C PHE A 233 -16.43 -5.87 9.11
N GLY A 234 -16.97 -6.84 8.37
CA GLY A 234 -18.10 -7.67 8.80
C GLY A 234 -17.93 -8.25 10.22
N ALA A 235 -16.89 -9.05 10.42
CA ALA A 235 -16.61 -9.69 11.71
C ALA A 235 -16.32 -8.66 12.83
N LEU A 236 -15.64 -7.54 12.51
CA LEU A 236 -15.38 -6.50 13.51
C LEU A 236 -16.67 -5.86 14.01
N ARG A 237 -17.63 -5.59 13.12
CA ARG A 237 -18.91 -4.95 13.48
C ARG A 237 -19.77 -5.81 14.39
N GLU A 238 -19.55 -7.12 14.40
CA GLU A 238 -20.21 -8.08 15.29
C GLU A 238 -19.56 -8.13 16.69
N ASP A 239 -18.29 -7.71 16.81
CA ASP A 239 -17.58 -7.65 18.08
C ASP A 239 -18.09 -6.49 18.96
N PRO A 240 -18.49 -6.73 20.22
CA PRO A 240 -18.97 -5.67 21.12
C PRO A 240 -17.97 -4.52 21.33
N ARG A 241 -16.66 -4.80 21.26
CA ARG A 241 -15.59 -3.80 21.46
C ARG A 241 -15.54 -2.77 20.33
N TYR A 242 -16.02 -3.10 19.13
CA TYR A 242 -16.08 -2.16 18.01
C TYR A 242 -16.90 -0.90 18.35
N ARG A 243 -18.06 -1.10 19.00
CA ARG A 243 -18.91 0.02 19.45
C ARG A 243 -18.20 0.88 20.49
N ALA A 244 -17.53 0.25 21.46
CA ALA A 244 -16.79 0.95 22.50
C ALA A 244 -15.68 1.83 21.91
N VAL A 245 -14.90 1.33 20.95
CA VAL A 245 -13.85 2.08 20.26
C VAL A 245 -14.41 3.29 19.50
N ILE A 246 -15.56 3.14 18.83
CA ILE A 246 -16.21 4.26 18.13
C ILE A 246 -16.73 5.32 19.10
N GLU A 247 -17.39 4.88 20.18
CA GLU A 247 -17.92 5.79 21.20
C GLU A 247 -16.81 6.58 21.88
N GLU A 248 -15.70 5.92 22.20
CA GLU A 248 -14.51 6.56 22.74
C GLU A 248 -13.91 7.57 21.75
N ALA A 249 -13.73 7.17 20.48
CA ALA A 249 -13.21 8.08 19.45
C ALA A 249 -14.10 9.31 19.28
N ARG A 250 -15.43 9.15 19.26
CA ARG A 250 -16.39 10.26 19.19
C ARG A 250 -16.39 11.11 20.46
N ALA A 251 -16.20 10.52 21.64
CA ALA A 251 -16.07 11.27 22.89
C ALA A 251 -14.82 12.16 22.89
N ARG A 252 -13.66 11.64 22.44
CA ARG A 252 -12.41 12.41 22.28
C ARG A 252 -12.56 13.60 21.33
N LEU A 253 -13.40 13.48 20.30
CA LEU A 253 -13.71 14.61 19.40
C LEU A 253 -14.51 15.71 20.11
N LYS A 254 -15.45 15.34 21.00
CA LYS A 254 -16.30 16.30 21.73
C LYS A 254 -15.56 17.04 22.84
N THR A 255 -14.60 16.38 23.49
CA THR A 255 -13.85 16.94 24.63
C THR A 255 -12.65 17.78 24.22
N ARG A 256 -12.35 17.88 22.92
CA ARG A 256 -11.35 18.83 22.43
C ARG A 256 -11.87 20.25 22.66
N PRO A 257 -11.24 21.05 23.54
CA PRO A 257 -11.59 22.45 23.69
C PRO A 257 -11.39 23.10 22.33
N ASP A 258 -12.42 23.82 21.88
CA ASP A 258 -12.59 24.35 20.55
C ASP A 258 -11.29 24.65 19.79
N ALA A 259 -11.20 24.12 18.56
CA ALA A 259 -10.83 25.01 17.48
C ALA A 259 -11.81 26.19 17.56
N GLY A 260 -11.36 27.29 18.17
CA GLY A 260 -12.18 28.43 18.58
C GLY A 260 -13.13 28.95 17.50
N PRO A 261 -14.12 29.78 17.86
CA PRO A 261 -15.04 30.35 16.88
C PRO A 261 -14.23 31.01 15.76
N ALA A 262 -14.59 30.72 14.51
CA ALA A 262 -13.98 31.34 13.35
C ALA A 262 -13.93 32.86 13.57
N GLY A 263 -12.71 33.39 13.72
CA GLY A 263 -12.51 34.81 13.98
C GLY A 263 -13.21 35.66 12.91
N PRO A 264 -13.69 36.87 13.27
CA PRO A 264 -14.34 37.76 12.33
C PRO A 264 -13.30 38.21 11.30
N GLY A 265 -13.32 37.58 10.13
CA GLY A 265 -12.26 37.66 9.13
C GLY A 265 -12.31 36.53 8.10
N ALA A 266 -13.06 35.46 8.37
CA ALA A 266 -13.42 34.48 7.35
C ALA A 266 -14.43 35.09 6.35
N SER A 267 -13.93 35.89 5.41
CA SER A 267 -14.65 36.24 4.18
C SER A 267 -15.22 34.96 3.55
N PRO A 268 -16.46 34.96 3.03
CA PRO A 268 -17.06 33.78 2.45
C PRO A 268 -16.28 33.40 1.20
N ARG A 269 -15.27 32.53 1.35
CA ARG A 269 -14.62 31.91 0.21
C ARG A 269 -15.69 31.10 -0.49
N ARG A 270 -16.09 31.60 -1.65
CA ARG A 270 -16.89 30.92 -2.68
C ARG A 270 -16.64 29.42 -2.59
N ARG A 271 -17.71 28.62 -2.49
CA ARG A 271 -17.65 27.16 -2.67
C ARG A 271 -17.06 26.88 -4.05
N GLY A 272 -15.74 26.74 -4.12
CA GLY A 272 -15.06 26.03 -5.19
C GLY A 272 -15.31 24.54 -5.00
N PRO A 273 -15.31 23.73 -6.08
CA PRO A 273 -15.63 22.32 -5.97
C PRO A 273 -14.62 21.66 -5.02
N GLU A 274 -15.14 20.92 -4.04
CA GLU A 274 -14.37 20.12 -3.10
C GLU A 274 -13.49 19.13 -3.87
N ARG A 275 -12.24 19.50 -4.15
CA ARG A 275 -11.24 18.62 -4.79
C ARG A 275 -10.34 18.00 -3.72
N GLY A 276 -10.96 17.29 -2.78
CA GLY A 276 -10.33 16.16 -2.12
C GLY A 276 -10.57 14.93 -3.00
N LEU A 277 -9.59 14.05 -3.14
CA LEU A 277 -9.74 12.78 -3.84
C LEU A 277 -10.88 11.99 -3.14
N ARG A 278 -12.12 12.13 -3.64
CA ARG A 278 -13.24 11.29 -3.24
C ARG A 278 -12.96 9.91 -3.83
N LEU A 279 -12.14 9.12 -3.13
CA LEU A 279 -12.18 7.67 -3.23
C LEU A 279 -13.60 7.27 -2.82
N ARG A 280 -14.53 7.19 -3.78
CA ARG A 280 -15.81 6.53 -3.56
C ARG A 280 -15.50 5.07 -3.24
N PRO A 281 -15.90 4.53 -2.08
CA PRO A 281 -16.00 3.10 -1.93
C PRO A 281 -17.22 2.63 -2.75
N ASP A 282 -17.08 1.44 -3.33
CA ASP A 282 -18.15 0.53 -3.74
C ASP A 282 -18.98 0.92 -4.98
N SER A 283 -18.44 0.57 -6.15
CA SER A 283 -19.27 0.02 -7.22
C SER A 283 -19.48 -1.46 -6.91
N ARG A 284 -20.59 -1.81 -6.25
CA ARG A 284 -21.03 -3.21 -6.12
C ARG A 284 -21.07 -3.85 -7.52
N PRO A 285 -20.63 -5.12 -7.70
CA PRO A 285 -21.12 -5.89 -8.84
C PRO A 285 -22.65 -6.06 -8.69
N PRO A 286 -23.43 -6.00 -9.78
CA PRO A 286 -24.86 -6.26 -9.72
C PRO A 286 -25.10 -7.67 -9.20
N ALA A 287 -26.06 -7.81 -8.28
CA ALA A 287 -26.53 -9.11 -7.82
C ALA A 287 -27.01 -9.92 -9.03
N GLN A 288 -26.35 -11.03 -9.34
CA GLN A 288 -26.84 -11.99 -10.30
C GLN A 288 -28.07 -12.66 -9.68
N THR A 289 -29.26 -12.38 -10.22
CA THR A 289 -30.47 -13.15 -9.95
C THR A 289 -30.24 -14.59 -10.38
N ALA A 290 -30.38 -15.52 -9.44
CA ALA A 290 -30.37 -16.95 -9.73
C ALA A 290 -31.50 -17.30 -10.73
N PRO A 291 -31.27 -18.22 -11.68
CA PRO A 291 -32.33 -18.71 -12.56
C PRO A 291 -33.33 -19.55 -11.74
N GLN A 292 -34.61 -19.36 -12.02
CA GLN A 292 -35.72 -20.15 -11.49
C GLN A 292 -35.70 -21.57 -12.05
#